data_AF-A0AAD9VZ96-F1
#
_entry.id   AF-A0AAD9VZ96-F1
#
_cell.length_a   1.000
_cell.length_b   1.000
_cell.length_c   1.000
_cell.angle_alpha   90.00
_cell.angle_beta   90.00
_cell.angle_gamma   90.00
#
_symmetry.space_group_name_H-M   'P 1'
#
loop_
_entity.id
_entity.type
_entity.pdbx_description
1 polymer ?
#
loop_
_entity_poly.entity_id
_entity_poly.type
_entity_poly.pdbx_seq_one_letter_code
_entity_poly.pdbx_strand_id
1 'polypeptide(L)'
;MKLTPIRVRGKRGQAKREKKHKDEGLGDAELEVLPVSSTKRARKHHRKDGDARMKKGYTRLSDLPQEVLERVFIASQNLSLPLVNRELHHRLSSDSIKYQMVGAAFGSTWDAHYGIDNFEVSSYDGWQWDAERTEGDPQFQSAILACSWAKTPMLLSSFDVWVRQHAAGRAYFTIPQLKKERLADVPRTGSLYDRAYITNDGDESASAMTMREKLGFDFDCFQRYILPSSTDSKGSSGRQPLKILGDRLRALLGTHLEINPGTKIPASLLSGPFESDDGTVDTGIEKMQRLFWLVRGGACLQEDQTWEATRTGFQQILQLVASAGARDPRDEHDEPTSGQGAAAPPPPLERLKLAAGLLALFDFLGVFDAQWPRYIVQTSLLQVSGLIPASVPRSAQESLLGALASKLRGVLGRHSGRVDARHVDMAWTRAARFERPRAYLREATFADVCRQRAKMFLYPPEGSAEKDNLPSSPVAGAAAGGFGHEPWSDFGLD
;
A
#
# COMPACT_ATOMS: atom_id res chain seq x y z
N MET A 1 -22.43 -2.09 45.10
CA MET A 1 -23.29 -2.47 43.96
C MET A 1 -23.44 -4.00 43.99
N LYS A 2 -24.67 -4.53 43.96
CA LYS A 2 -24.92 -5.98 43.98
C LYS A 2 -24.57 -6.56 42.60
N LEU A 3 -23.50 -7.35 42.53
CA LEU A 3 -23.06 -8.02 41.30
C LEU A 3 -24.00 -9.19 40.99
N THR A 4 -24.50 -9.23 39.76
CA THR A 4 -25.35 -10.31 39.23
C THR A 4 -24.51 -11.57 39.03
N PRO A 5 -24.94 -12.75 39.53
CA PRO A 5 -24.16 -13.97 39.44
C PRO A 5 -24.19 -14.53 38.00
N ILE A 6 -22.99 -14.75 37.45
CA ILE A 6 -22.78 -15.41 36.15
C ILE A 6 -23.03 -16.91 36.31
N ARG A 7 -24.11 -17.42 35.69
CA ARG A 7 -24.38 -18.87 35.61
C ARG A 7 -23.47 -19.51 34.57
N VAL A 8 -22.39 -20.15 35.04
CA VAL A 8 -21.54 -21.00 34.20
C VAL A 8 -22.32 -22.28 33.87
N ARG A 9 -22.66 -22.43 32.57
CA ARG A 9 -23.37 -23.60 32.02
C ARG A 9 -22.47 -24.83 32.14
N GLY A 10 -22.88 -25.77 32.98
CA GLY A 10 -22.12 -26.97 33.32
C GLY A 10 -21.68 -27.81 32.12
N LYS A 11 -20.39 -28.16 32.10
CA LYS A 11 -19.81 -29.25 31.31
C LYS A 11 -20.44 -30.57 31.77
N ARG A 12 -21.48 -31.04 31.07
CA ARG A 12 -21.91 -32.44 31.14
C ARG A 12 -20.86 -33.28 30.44
N GLY A 13 -20.31 -34.22 31.20
CA GLY A 13 -19.22 -35.08 30.75
C GLY A 13 -19.60 -36.00 29.61
N GLN A 14 -18.56 -36.49 28.93
CA GLN A 14 -18.50 -37.87 28.50
C GLN A 14 -17.10 -38.41 28.76
N ALA A 15 -17.04 -39.44 29.59
CA ALA A 15 -16.02 -40.45 29.53
C ALA A 15 -16.51 -41.54 28.57
N LYS A 16 -15.67 -41.95 27.63
CA LYS A 16 -15.66 -43.34 27.14
C LYS A 16 -14.25 -43.72 26.73
N ARG A 17 -13.71 -44.65 27.52
CA ARG A 17 -12.47 -45.38 27.33
C ARG A 17 -12.61 -46.41 26.19
N GLU A 18 -11.47 -46.60 25.53
CA GLU A 18 -10.89 -47.85 25.03
C GLU A 18 -11.59 -48.63 23.90
N LYS A 19 -10.87 -48.77 22.79
CA LYS A 19 -10.51 -50.09 22.26
C LYS A 19 -9.10 -50.05 21.64
N LYS A 20 -8.21 -50.72 22.37
CA LYS A 20 -6.85 -51.09 22.02
C LYS A 20 -6.94 -52.23 21.00
N HIS A 21 -6.55 -52.00 19.74
CA HIS A 21 -6.20 -53.09 18.84
C HIS A 21 -4.70 -53.03 18.57
N LYS A 22 -4.06 -54.05 19.11
CA LYS A 22 -2.71 -54.53 18.84
C LYS A 22 -2.81 -55.31 17.53
N ASP A 23 -2.03 -54.95 16.53
CA ASP A 23 -1.68 -55.89 15.46
C ASP A 23 -0.28 -55.56 14.93
N GLU A 24 0.68 -56.39 15.33
CA GLU A 24 1.95 -56.59 14.68
C GLU A 24 1.75 -57.75 13.71
N GLY A 25 2.13 -57.58 12.45
CA GLY A 25 1.99 -58.64 11.46
C GLY A 25 2.65 -58.30 10.14
N LEU A 26 3.96 -58.49 10.10
CA LEU A 26 4.75 -58.69 8.88
C LEU A 26 4.15 -59.82 8.02
N GLY A 27 4.12 -59.62 6.70
CA GLY A 27 3.85 -60.71 5.75
C GLY A 27 3.61 -60.22 4.32
N ASP A 28 4.68 -60.12 3.55
CA ASP A 28 4.65 -60.22 2.08
C ASP A 28 4.05 -61.57 1.66
N ALA A 29 3.02 -61.56 0.82
CA ALA A 29 2.73 -62.61 -0.16
C ALA A 29 1.57 -62.19 -1.09
N GLU A 30 1.97 -61.85 -2.30
CA GLU A 30 1.26 -61.94 -3.57
C GLU A 30 0.41 -63.23 -3.69
N LEU A 31 -0.90 -63.11 -3.96
CA LEU A 31 -1.65 -63.98 -4.89
C LEU A 31 -3.12 -63.54 -5.09
N GLU A 32 -3.51 -63.48 -6.35
CA GLU A 32 -4.88 -63.39 -6.87
C GLU A 32 -5.79 -64.50 -6.32
N VAL A 33 -7.07 -64.21 -6.03
CA VAL A 33 -8.26 -65.01 -6.44
C VAL A 33 -9.54 -64.15 -6.29
N LEU A 34 -10.41 -64.23 -7.30
CA LEU A 34 -11.72 -63.56 -7.47
C LEU A 34 -12.87 -64.20 -6.59
N PRO A 35 -14.17 -64.06 -6.89
CA PRO A 35 -15.13 -63.37 -6.01
C PRO A 35 -16.25 -64.29 -5.47
N VAL A 36 -16.74 -64.07 -4.25
CA VAL A 36 -17.90 -64.85 -3.74
C VAL A 36 -18.96 -63.97 -3.05
N SER A 37 -20.00 -63.73 -3.85
CA SER A 37 -21.43 -63.65 -3.56
C SER A 37 -21.99 -63.52 -2.12
N SER A 38 -22.94 -62.59 -2.05
CA SER A 38 -24.28 -62.73 -1.45
C SER A 38 -24.43 -62.71 0.08
N THR A 39 -25.12 -61.67 0.57
CA THR A 39 -26.33 -61.88 1.39
C THR A 39 -27.33 -60.75 1.17
N LYS A 40 -28.42 -61.10 0.48
CA LYS A 40 -29.66 -60.33 0.44
C LYS A 40 -30.26 -60.30 1.84
N ARG A 41 -30.38 -59.12 2.46
CA ARG A 41 -31.37 -58.86 3.52
C ARG A 41 -32.32 -57.78 3.07
N ALA A 42 -33.43 -58.24 2.50
CA ALA A 42 -34.64 -57.47 2.30
C ALA A 42 -35.17 -57.01 3.68
N ARG A 43 -35.16 -55.70 3.92
CA ARG A 43 -36.01 -55.08 4.95
C ARG A 43 -36.90 -54.03 4.32
N LYS A 44 -38.12 -54.51 4.06
CA LYS A 44 -39.41 -53.82 4.01
C LYS A 44 -39.39 -52.35 4.49
N HIS A 45 -39.74 -51.48 3.56
CA HIS A 45 -40.67 -50.37 3.70
C HIS A 45 -41.20 -50.09 5.11
N HIS A 46 -40.80 -48.95 5.68
CA HIS A 46 -41.73 -48.15 6.47
C HIS A 46 -41.76 -46.74 5.87
N ARG A 47 -42.88 -46.41 5.23
CA ARG A 47 -43.27 -45.06 4.86
C ARG A 47 -43.20 -44.18 6.12
N LYS A 48 -42.45 -43.09 6.03
CA LYS A 48 -42.71 -41.86 6.79
C LYS A 48 -42.75 -40.72 5.77
N ASP A 49 -43.85 -40.74 5.02
CA ASP A 49 -44.38 -39.57 4.33
C ASP A 49 -44.55 -38.45 5.36
N GLY A 50 -43.88 -37.31 5.17
CA GLY A 50 -44.07 -36.18 6.07
C GLY A 50 -43.23 -34.93 5.86
N ASP A 51 -42.04 -35.00 5.23
CA ASP A 51 -41.11 -33.83 5.19
C ASP A 51 -40.66 -33.41 3.78
N ALA A 52 -41.51 -33.59 2.77
CA ALA A 52 -41.18 -33.31 1.38
C ALA A 52 -41.71 -31.95 0.84
N ARG A 53 -41.99 -30.96 1.69
CA ARG A 53 -42.69 -29.73 1.23
C ARG A 53 -42.06 -28.36 1.51
N MET A 54 -40.77 -28.29 1.88
CA MET A 54 -40.04 -27.01 1.98
C MET A 54 -38.72 -26.97 1.19
N LYS A 55 -38.42 -27.96 0.32
CA LYS A 55 -37.18 -27.99 -0.49
C LYS A 55 -37.30 -27.35 -1.88
N LYS A 56 -38.26 -26.43 -2.08
CA LYS A 56 -38.38 -25.61 -3.28
C LYS A 56 -38.36 -24.16 -2.81
N GLY A 57 -37.34 -23.39 -3.18
CA GLY A 57 -37.44 -21.94 -2.95
C GLY A 57 -36.20 -21.12 -3.27
N TYR A 58 -35.00 -21.62 -3.00
CA TYR A 58 -33.78 -20.87 -3.31
C TYR A 58 -32.79 -21.78 -4.02
N THR A 59 -32.52 -21.45 -5.29
CA THR A 59 -31.32 -21.96 -5.96
C THR A 59 -30.14 -21.64 -5.06
N ARG A 60 -29.35 -22.66 -4.71
CA ARG A 60 -28.16 -22.39 -3.91
C ARG A 60 -27.24 -21.54 -4.77
N LEU A 61 -26.53 -20.61 -4.15
CA LEU A 61 -25.54 -19.79 -4.84
C LEU A 61 -24.51 -20.65 -5.59
N SER A 62 -24.26 -21.88 -5.12
CA SER A 62 -23.43 -22.89 -5.77
C SER A 62 -23.96 -23.38 -7.11
N ASP A 63 -25.29 -23.34 -7.32
CA ASP A 63 -25.94 -23.92 -8.49
C ASP A 63 -25.97 -22.93 -9.68
N LEU A 64 -25.55 -21.68 -9.46
CA LEU A 64 -25.46 -20.67 -10.51
C LEU A 64 -24.33 -20.98 -11.50
N PRO A 65 -24.49 -20.62 -12.79
CA PRO A 65 -23.39 -20.59 -13.75
C PRO A 65 -22.22 -19.75 -13.24
N GLN A 66 -21.00 -20.10 -13.63
CA GLN A 66 -19.79 -19.47 -13.10
C GLN A 66 -19.78 -17.97 -13.39
N GLU A 67 -20.17 -17.57 -14.58
CA GLU A 67 -20.17 -16.18 -15.05
C GLU A 67 -21.15 -15.32 -14.23
N VAL A 68 -22.31 -15.89 -13.87
CA VAL A 68 -23.30 -15.21 -13.02
C VAL A 68 -22.75 -15.06 -11.60
N LEU A 69 -22.12 -16.11 -11.07
CA LEU A 69 -21.53 -16.09 -9.75
C LEU A 69 -20.39 -15.06 -9.65
N GLU A 70 -19.54 -14.97 -10.68
CA GLU A 70 -18.47 -13.98 -10.79
C GLU A 70 -19.02 -12.55 -10.81
N ARG A 71 -20.04 -12.28 -11.63
CA ARG A 71 -20.70 -10.96 -11.69
C ARG A 71 -21.34 -10.58 -10.36
N VAL A 72 -22.05 -11.52 -9.72
CA VAL A 72 -22.63 -11.30 -8.39
C VAL A 72 -21.54 -11.01 -7.36
N PHE A 73 -20.44 -11.76 -7.39
CA PHE A 73 -19.32 -11.53 -6.48
C PHE A 73 -18.72 -10.14 -6.65
N ILE A 74 -18.41 -9.73 -7.88
CA ILE A 74 -17.85 -8.41 -8.18
C ILE A 74 -18.81 -7.28 -7.84
N ALA A 75 -20.09 -7.41 -8.23
CA ALA A 75 -21.11 -6.41 -7.94
C ALA A 75 -21.37 -6.28 -6.43
N SER A 76 -21.30 -7.39 -5.68
CA SER A 76 -21.49 -7.37 -4.23
C SER A 76 -20.33 -6.78 -3.45
N GLN A 77 -19.13 -6.72 -4.06
CA GLN A 77 -17.87 -6.29 -3.42
C GLN A 77 -17.56 -7.03 -2.10
N ASN A 78 -18.20 -8.17 -1.85
CA ASN A 78 -18.17 -8.84 -0.56
C ASN A 78 -17.11 -9.94 -0.52
N LEU A 79 -15.92 -9.59 -0.05
CA LEU A 79 -14.78 -10.51 0.08
C LEU A 79 -15.01 -11.71 1.02
N SER A 80 -16.09 -11.72 1.80
CA SER A 80 -16.47 -12.87 2.62
C SER A 80 -17.19 -13.97 1.83
N LEU A 81 -17.72 -13.68 0.64
CA LEU A 81 -18.49 -14.64 -0.17
C LEU A 81 -17.71 -15.94 -0.46
N PRO A 82 -16.42 -15.90 -0.88
CA PRO A 82 -15.65 -17.10 -1.13
C PRO A 82 -15.37 -17.89 0.16
N LEU A 83 -15.46 -17.26 1.34
CA LEU A 83 -15.18 -17.90 2.63
C LEU A 83 -16.38 -18.72 3.15
N VAL A 84 -17.58 -18.50 2.62
CA VAL A 84 -18.81 -19.19 3.05
C VAL A 84 -18.78 -20.68 2.68
N ASN A 85 -18.18 -21.02 1.53
CA ASN A 85 -18.11 -22.40 1.03
C ASN A 85 -16.82 -22.62 0.24
N ARG A 86 -16.13 -23.75 0.50
CA ARG A 86 -14.91 -24.16 -0.21
C ARG A 86 -15.12 -24.29 -1.72
N GLU A 87 -16.29 -24.71 -2.17
CA GLU A 87 -16.59 -24.80 -3.61
C GLU A 87 -16.65 -23.40 -4.25
N LEU A 88 -17.31 -22.45 -3.58
CA LEU A 88 -17.33 -21.05 -4.01
C LEU A 88 -15.92 -20.45 -3.99
N HIS A 89 -15.12 -20.78 -2.97
CA HIS A 89 -13.71 -20.39 -2.93
C HIS A 89 -12.97 -20.81 -4.20
N HIS A 90 -13.02 -22.10 -4.56
CA HIS A 90 -12.31 -22.58 -5.75
C HIS A 90 -12.79 -21.92 -7.04
N ARG A 91 -14.11 -21.73 -7.20
CA ARG A 91 -14.69 -21.07 -8.40
C ARG A 91 -14.35 -19.58 -8.48
N LEU A 92 -14.27 -18.90 -7.34
CA LEU A 92 -14.02 -17.45 -7.26
C LEU A 92 -12.54 -17.07 -7.06
N SER A 93 -11.63 -18.05 -7.01
CA SER A 93 -10.20 -17.81 -6.77
C SER A 93 -9.39 -17.61 -8.05
N SER A 94 -10.02 -17.50 -9.22
CA SER A 94 -9.32 -17.24 -10.47
C SER A 94 -8.65 -15.86 -10.45
N ASP A 95 -7.50 -15.75 -11.12
CA ASP A 95 -6.78 -14.48 -11.17
C ASP A 95 -7.55 -13.42 -11.97
N SER A 96 -8.34 -13.81 -12.97
CA SER A 96 -9.22 -12.91 -13.71
C SER A 96 -10.21 -12.19 -12.80
N ILE A 97 -10.82 -12.89 -11.84
CA ILE A 97 -11.72 -12.30 -10.85
C ILE A 97 -10.95 -11.36 -9.93
N LYS A 98 -9.75 -11.75 -9.48
CA LYS A 98 -8.92 -10.88 -8.64
C LYS A 98 -8.57 -9.57 -9.34
N TYR A 99 -8.20 -9.61 -10.62
CA TYR A 99 -7.97 -8.42 -11.44
C TYR A 99 -9.23 -7.55 -11.53
N GLN A 100 -10.40 -8.15 -11.76
CA GLN A 100 -11.66 -7.42 -11.82
C GLN A 100 -12.06 -6.82 -10.46
N MET A 101 -11.79 -7.51 -9.35
CA MET A 101 -12.03 -7.01 -7.99
C MET A 101 -11.14 -5.81 -7.65
N VAL A 102 -9.86 -5.86 -8.03
CA VAL A 102 -8.96 -4.70 -7.90
C VAL A 102 -9.44 -3.56 -8.80
N GLY A 103 -9.80 -3.84 -10.05
CA GLY A 103 -10.39 -2.84 -10.95
C GLY A 103 -11.68 -2.22 -10.39
N ALA A 104 -12.54 -3.00 -9.76
CA ALA A 104 -13.77 -2.50 -9.12
C ALA A 104 -13.47 -1.63 -7.89
N ALA A 105 -12.43 -1.95 -7.11
CA ALA A 105 -12.08 -1.20 -5.91
C ALA A 105 -11.34 0.11 -6.20
N PHE A 106 -10.42 0.10 -7.16
CA PHE A 106 -9.55 1.24 -7.45
C PHE A 106 -9.91 2.00 -8.72
N GLY A 107 -10.73 1.41 -9.60
CA GLY A 107 -10.99 1.94 -10.94
C GLY A 107 -11.60 3.34 -10.95
N SER A 108 -12.45 3.68 -9.97
CA SER A 108 -13.00 5.04 -9.83
C SER A 108 -11.94 6.05 -9.39
N THR A 109 -11.10 5.70 -8.40
CA THR A 109 -9.97 6.55 -8.00
C THR A 109 -9.01 6.76 -9.17
N TRP A 110 -8.67 5.67 -9.88
CA TRP A 110 -7.83 5.71 -11.07
C TRP A 110 -8.46 6.56 -12.16
N ASP A 111 -9.75 6.42 -12.45
CA ASP A 111 -10.38 7.18 -13.53
C ASP A 111 -10.31 8.69 -13.33
N ALA A 112 -10.56 9.13 -12.10
CA ALA A 112 -10.55 10.54 -11.75
C ALA A 112 -9.15 11.16 -11.64
N HIS A 113 -8.14 10.36 -11.32
CA HIS A 113 -6.79 10.86 -10.98
C HIS A 113 -5.69 10.28 -11.86
N TYR A 114 -6.06 9.61 -12.95
CA TYR A 114 -5.12 9.00 -13.87
C TYR A 114 -4.15 10.04 -14.44
N GLY A 115 -2.88 9.90 -14.11
CA GLY A 115 -1.82 10.75 -14.61
C GLY A 115 -1.72 12.14 -13.99
N ILE A 116 -2.57 12.45 -13.00
CA ILE A 116 -2.55 13.72 -12.29
C ILE A 116 -1.55 13.62 -11.13
N ASP A 117 -0.67 14.62 -10.99
CA ASP A 117 0.21 14.74 -9.83
C ASP A 117 -0.58 15.43 -8.69
N ASN A 118 -0.40 15.02 -7.44
CA ASN A 118 -1.05 15.65 -6.28
C ASN A 118 -0.83 17.19 -6.24
N PHE A 119 0.29 17.68 -6.75
CA PHE A 119 0.53 19.13 -6.84
C PHE A 119 -0.44 19.84 -7.80
N GLU A 120 -0.99 19.14 -8.79
CA GLU A 120 -1.98 19.66 -9.74
C GLU A 120 -3.41 19.55 -9.18
N VAL A 121 -3.70 18.50 -8.41
CA VAL A 121 -4.99 18.31 -7.72
C VAL A 121 -5.21 19.33 -6.59
N SER A 122 -4.16 20.07 -6.20
CA SER A 122 -4.15 21.03 -5.09
C SER A 122 -5.08 22.23 -5.32
N SER A 123 -6.38 21.99 -5.27
CA SER A 123 -7.45 22.97 -5.44
C SER A 123 -7.64 23.83 -4.19
N TYR A 124 -7.31 23.32 -3.01
CA TYR A 124 -7.38 24.02 -1.72
C TYR A 124 -6.45 23.43 -0.66
N ASP A 125 -6.24 24.14 0.45
CA ASP A 125 -5.37 23.68 1.54
C ASP A 125 -5.98 22.49 2.31
N GLY A 126 -5.17 21.47 2.61
CA GLY A 126 -5.60 20.28 3.33
C GLY A 126 -6.46 19.28 2.53
N TRP A 127 -6.48 19.39 1.21
CA TRP A 127 -7.21 18.48 0.32
C TRP A 127 -6.73 17.02 0.41
N GLN A 128 -5.45 16.80 0.74
CA GLN A 128 -4.87 15.45 0.93
C GLN A 128 -5.53 14.67 2.07
N TRP A 129 -6.22 15.38 2.96
CA TRP A 129 -6.93 14.81 4.10
C TRP A 129 -8.45 14.75 3.90
N ASP A 130 -8.93 15.22 2.75
CA ASP A 130 -10.35 15.21 2.41
C ASP A 130 -10.71 13.97 1.59
N ALA A 131 -10.64 12.82 2.26
CA ALA A 131 -10.95 11.53 1.66
C ALA A 131 -12.39 11.43 1.13
N GLU A 132 -13.31 12.26 1.64
CA GLU A 132 -14.72 12.30 1.22
C GLU A 132 -14.89 12.89 -0.18
N ARG A 133 -13.99 13.79 -0.60
CA ARG A 133 -14.02 14.40 -1.95
C ARG A 133 -13.22 13.62 -2.98
N THR A 134 -12.32 12.76 -2.54
CA THR A 134 -11.59 11.88 -3.43
C THR A 134 -12.51 10.77 -3.93
N GLU A 135 -12.58 10.59 -5.25
CA GLU A 135 -13.35 9.50 -5.84
C GLU A 135 -12.84 8.11 -5.41
N GLY A 136 -13.79 7.19 -5.24
CA GLY A 136 -13.55 5.79 -4.90
C GLY A 136 -13.97 5.39 -3.49
N ASP A 137 -13.99 4.09 -3.22
CA ASP A 137 -14.39 3.53 -1.93
C ASP A 137 -13.15 3.14 -1.11
N PRO A 138 -12.77 3.95 -0.09
CA PRO A 138 -11.61 3.65 0.75
C PRO A 138 -11.79 2.37 1.57
N GLN A 139 -13.02 2.01 1.95
CA GLN A 139 -13.26 0.79 2.74
C GLN A 139 -13.04 -0.45 1.89
N PHE A 140 -13.54 -0.45 0.65
CA PHE A 140 -13.34 -1.56 -0.26
C PHE A 140 -11.86 -1.68 -0.70
N GLN A 141 -11.18 -0.56 -0.99
CA GLN A 141 -9.73 -0.57 -1.25
C GLN A 141 -8.95 -1.15 -0.07
N SER A 142 -9.29 -0.73 1.16
CA SER A 142 -8.67 -1.27 2.39
C SER A 142 -8.86 -2.78 2.52
N ALA A 143 -10.07 -3.26 2.23
CA ALA A 143 -10.43 -4.67 2.33
C ALA A 143 -9.67 -5.52 1.29
N ILE A 144 -9.51 -5.02 0.06
CA ILE A 144 -8.68 -5.65 -0.98
C ILE A 144 -7.22 -5.69 -0.53
N LEU A 145 -6.66 -4.59 0.00
CA LEU A 145 -5.28 -4.56 0.45
C LEU A 145 -5.02 -5.47 1.66
N ALA A 146 -6.02 -5.72 2.49
CA ALA A 146 -5.92 -6.69 3.58
C ALA A 146 -5.84 -8.15 3.09
N CYS A 147 -6.22 -8.43 1.84
CA CYS A 147 -6.15 -9.77 1.27
C CYS A 147 -4.70 -10.22 1.03
N SER A 148 -4.40 -11.48 1.36
CA SER A 148 -3.06 -12.07 1.17
C SER A 148 -2.66 -12.24 -0.30
N TRP A 149 -3.64 -12.35 -1.21
CA TRP A 149 -3.41 -12.46 -2.64
C TRP A 149 -3.15 -11.12 -3.33
N ALA A 150 -3.54 -9.99 -2.71
CA ALA A 150 -3.41 -8.66 -3.27
C ALA A 150 -1.98 -8.09 -3.14
N LYS A 151 -1.00 -8.84 -3.66
CA LYS A 151 0.41 -8.45 -3.66
C LYS A 151 0.69 -7.40 -4.74
N THR A 152 1.81 -6.68 -4.60
CA THR A 152 2.24 -5.63 -5.54
C THR A 152 2.19 -6.06 -7.01
N PRO A 153 2.69 -7.26 -7.42
CA PRO A 153 2.62 -7.68 -8.83
C PRO A 153 1.19 -7.76 -9.35
N MET A 154 0.25 -8.27 -8.54
CA MET A 154 -1.17 -8.37 -8.90
C MET A 154 -1.82 -7.00 -9.03
N LEU A 155 -1.56 -6.09 -8.07
CA LEU A 155 -2.10 -4.73 -8.08
C LEU A 155 -1.64 -3.96 -9.31
N LEU A 156 -0.34 -4.03 -9.63
CA LEU A 156 0.22 -3.37 -10.81
C LEU A 156 -0.31 -3.96 -12.11
N SER A 157 -0.40 -5.29 -12.21
CA SER A 157 -0.98 -5.92 -13.40
C SER A 157 -2.47 -5.62 -13.55
N SER A 158 -3.22 -5.47 -12.45
CA SER A 158 -4.61 -5.01 -12.47
C SER A 158 -4.70 -3.59 -13.03
N PHE A 159 -3.79 -2.71 -12.60
CA PHE A 159 -3.70 -1.35 -13.11
C PHE A 159 -3.37 -1.32 -14.60
N ASP A 160 -2.39 -2.10 -15.07
CA ASP A 160 -2.04 -2.18 -16.49
C ASP A 160 -3.22 -2.72 -17.36
N VAL A 161 -4.04 -3.63 -16.82
CA VAL A 161 -5.29 -4.07 -17.46
C VAL A 161 -6.30 -2.92 -17.52
N TRP A 162 -6.49 -2.21 -16.40
CA TRP A 162 -7.42 -1.08 -16.33
C TRP A 162 -7.02 0.03 -17.30
N VAL A 163 -5.73 0.37 -17.40
CA VAL A 163 -5.18 1.37 -18.32
C VAL A 163 -5.51 1.04 -19.77
N ARG A 164 -5.30 -0.21 -20.18
CA ARG A 164 -5.61 -0.66 -21.55
C ARG A 164 -7.10 -0.56 -21.88
N GLN A 165 -7.97 -0.71 -20.89
CA GLN A 165 -9.41 -0.72 -21.08
C GLN A 165 -10.04 0.68 -21.00
N HIS A 166 -9.58 1.52 -20.08
CA HIS A 166 -10.25 2.78 -19.73
C HIS A 166 -9.44 4.02 -20.07
N ALA A 167 -8.12 3.90 -20.22
CA ALA A 167 -7.23 5.03 -20.48
C ALA A 167 -6.70 5.08 -21.93
N ALA A 168 -7.34 4.35 -22.85
CA ALA A 168 -7.02 4.45 -24.27
C ALA A 168 -7.16 5.91 -24.75
N GLY A 169 -6.07 6.46 -25.29
CA GLY A 169 -6.02 7.86 -25.75
C GLY A 169 -5.78 8.91 -24.65
N ARG A 170 -5.73 8.52 -23.37
CA ARG A 170 -5.30 9.41 -22.28
C ARG A 170 -3.80 9.27 -22.08
N ALA A 171 -3.06 10.38 -22.24
CA ALA A 171 -1.66 10.40 -21.85
C ALA A 171 -1.57 10.11 -20.35
N TYR A 172 -0.79 9.10 -19.96
CA TYR A 172 -0.62 8.78 -18.54
C TYR A 172 0.09 9.89 -17.77
N PHE A 173 0.77 10.81 -18.46
CA PHE A 173 1.50 11.84 -17.77
C PHE A 173 1.62 13.11 -18.59
N THR A 174 1.12 14.19 -18.01
CA THR A 174 1.60 15.53 -18.36
C THR A 174 2.61 15.87 -17.27
N ILE A 175 3.90 16.00 -17.59
CA ILE A 175 4.86 16.43 -16.55
C ILE A 175 4.46 17.85 -16.14
N PRO A 176 4.04 18.09 -14.87
CA PRO A 176 3.85 19.45 -14.41
C PRO A 176 5.18 20.19 -14.60
N GLN A 177 5.19 21.42 -15.13
CA GLN A 177 6.44 22.17 -15.38
C GLN A 177 7.35 22.19 -14.14
N LEU A 178 6.76 22.28 -12.94
CA LEU A 178 7.42 22.18 -11.64
C LEU A 178 8.22 20.87 -11.45
N LYS A 179 7.77 19.75 -11.98
CA LYS A 179 8.50 18.48 -11.91
C LYS A 179 9.63 18.44 -12.94
N LYS A 180 9.45 19.05 -14.13
CA LYS A 180 10.56 19.27 -15.10
C LYS A 180 11.68 20.10 -14.47
N GLU A 181 11.33 21.19 -13.77
CA GLU A 181 12.30 22.04 -13.07
C GLU A 181 13.01 21.31 -11.93
N ARG A 182 12.29 20.55 -11.10
CA ARG A 182 12.89 19.74 -10.02
C ARG A 182 13.79 18.61 -10.54
N LEU A 183 13.46 18.05 -11.70
CA LEU A 183 14.27 17.03 -12.36
C LEU A 183 15.49 17.65 -13.06
N ALA A 184 15.41 18.90 -13.52
CA ALA A 184 16.53 19.64 -14.10
C ALA A 184 17.68 19.87 -13.10
N ASP A 185 17.39 19.88 -11.79
CA ASP A 185 18.41 19.95 -10.72
C ASP A 185 19.21 18.63 -10.56
N VAL A 186 18.75 17.53 -11.19
CA VAL A 186 19.46 16.22 -11.22
C VAL A 186 19.48 15.70 -12.66
N PRO A 187 20.16 16.39 -13.59
CA PRO A 187 20.18 15.97 -14.98
C PRO A 187 20.98 14.67 -15.06
N ARG A 188 20.29 13.59 -15.45
CA ARG A 188 20.94 12.37 -15.89
C ARG A 188 20.60 12.17 -17.35
N THR A 189 21.59 12.40 -18.21
CA THR A 189 21.53 12.04 -19.62
C THR A 189 21.22 10.54 -19.73
N GLY A 190 20.08 10.20 -20.34
CA GLY A 190 19.62 8.81 -20.46
C GLY A 190 18.80 8.33 -19.26
N SER A 191 18.27 9.23 -18.44
CA SER A 191 17.28 8.86 -17.44
C SER A 191 16.04 8.26 -18.12
N LEU A 192 15.32 7.38 -17.43
CA LEU A 192 14.04 6.86 -17.94
C LEU A 192 13.03 7.99 -18.20
N TYR A 193 13.20 9.15 -17.56
CA TYR A 193 12.42 10.35 -17.88
C TYR A 193 12.83 11.06 -19.19
N ASP A 194 14.04 10.84 -19.70
CA ASP A 194 14.39 11.29 -21.06
C ASP A 194 13.71 10.37 -22.10
N ARG A 195 13.66 9.06 -21.82
CA ARG A 195 13.12 8.05 -22.74
C ARG A 195 11.61 7.97 -22.79
N ALA A 196 10.92 8.13 -21.67
CA ALA A 196 9.45 8.05 -21.64
C ALA A 196 8.77 9.39 -21.98
N TYR A 197 9.51 10.49 -22.17
CA TYR A 197 8.92 11.84 -22.24
C TYR A 197 9.53 12.79 -23.30
N ILE A 198 10.49 12.33 -24.11
CA ILE A 198 11.02 13.08 -25.26
C ILE A 198 10.77 12.30 -26.55
N THR A 199 9.56 12.43 -27.10
CA THR A 199 9.33 12.41 -28.55
C THR A 199 8.09 13.26 -28.80
N ASN A 200 8.29 14.58 -28.76
CA ASN A 200 7.33 15.52 -29.39
C ASN A 200 7.50 15.52 -30.92
N ASP A 201 8.54 14.83 -31.40
CA ASP A 201 8.69 14.43 -32.79
C ASP A 201 7.74 13.26 -33.00
N GLY A 202 6.82 13.39 -33.96
CA GLY A 202 5.64 12.54 -34.19
C GLY A 202 5.89 11.05 -34.51
N ASP A 203 6.88 10.43 -33.91
CA ASP A 203 7.03 8.99 -33.87
C ASP A 203 6.00 8.41 -32.89
N GLU A 204 4.98 7.74 -33.46
CA GLU A 204 4.02 6.88 -32.76
C GLU A 204 4.65 5.74 -31.94
N SER A 205 5.99 5.70 -31.85
CA SER A 205 6.77 4.67 -31.14
C SER A 205 7.12 5.07 -29.70
N ALA A 206 6.43 6.04 -29.11
CA ALA A 206 6.54 6.32 -27.67
C ALA A 206 6.20 5.04 -26.89
N SER A 207 7.24 4.31 -26.51
CA SER A 207 7.14 3.04 -25.79
C SER A 207 6.38 3.30 -24.51
N ALA A 208 5.10 2.89 -24.47
CA ALA A 208 4.22 3.10 -23.34
C ALA A 208 4.80 2.35 -22.12
N MET A 209 5.48 3.11 -21.26
CA MET A 209 6.09 2.58 -20.03
C MET A 209 5.00 1.95 -19.17
N THR A 210 5.20 0.70 -18.77
CA THR A 210 4.28 0.01 -17.87
C THR A 210 4.33 0.63 -16.48
N MET A 211 3.24 0.51 -15.71
CA MET A 211 3.24 1.06 -14.35
C MET A 211 4.27 0.36 -13.46
N ARG A 212 4.57 -0.91 -13.74
CA ARG A 212 5.61 -1.66 -13.05
C ARG A 212 7.00 -1.05 -13.26
N GLU A 213 7.35 -0.72 -14.50
CA GLU A 213 8.63 -0.08 -14.81
C GLU A 213 8.73 1.29 -14.12
N LYS A 214 7.64 2.06 -14.15
CA LYS A 214 7.58 3.37 -13.50
C LYS A 214 7.79 3.25 -12.00
N LEU A 215 7.03 2.37 -11.34
CA LEU A 215 7.18 2.14 -9.91
C LEU A 215 8.59 1.66 -9.57
N GLY A 216 9.16 0.75 -10.36
CA GLY A 216 10.53 0.27 -10.18
C GLY A 216 11.54 1.41 -10.25
N PHE A 217 11.42 2.27 -11.26
CA PHE A 217 12.26 3.46 -11.40
C PHE A 217 12.13 4.41 -10.21
N ASP A 218 10.90 4.70 -9.80
CA ASP A 218 10.63 5.61 -8.68
C ASP A 218 11.14 5.06 -7.36
N PHE A 219 11.00 3.75 -7.16
CA PHE A 219 11.51 3.04 -6.00
C PHE A 219 13.05 3.04 -5.98
N ASP A 220 13.70 2.83 -7.13
CA ASP A 220 15.16 2.96 -7.25
C ASP A 220 15.65 4.37 -6.90
N CYS A 221 14.93 5.40 -7.38
CA CYS A 221 15.19 6.79 -7.01
C CYS A 221 15.07 6.96 -5.49
N PHE A 222 13.96 6.53 -4.90
CA PHE A 222 13.73 6.57 -3.46
C PHE A 222 14.86 5.90 -2.67
N GLN A 223 15.28 4.69 -3.05
CA GLN A 223 16.39 4.00 -2.40
C GLN A 223 17.71 4.79 -2.49
N ARG A 224 18.03 5.37 -3.66
CA ARG A 224 19.23 6.19 -3.83
C ARG A 224 19.21 7.46 -2.97
N TYR A 225 18.04 8.02 -2.68
CA TYR A 225 17.93 9.23 -1.85
C TYR A 225 18.11 8.96 -0.36
N ILE A 226 17.68 7.78 0.09
CA ILE A 226 17.75 7.42 1.51
C ILE A 226 19.14 6.93 1.90
N LEU A 227 19.85 6.30 0.96
CA LEU A 227 21.15 5.74 1.24
C LEU A 227 22.24 6.82 1.19
N PRO A 228 23.10 6.90 2.21
CA PRO A 228 24.29 7.72 2.10
C PRO A 228 25.12 7.20 0.93
N SER A 229 25.41 8.08 -0.04
CA SER A 229 26.30 7.76 -1.15
C SER A 229 27.57 7.12 -0.59
N SER A 230 27.92 5.93 -1.10
CA SER A 230 29.16 5.24 -0.70
C SER A 230 30.30 6.26 -0.72
N THR A 231 31.02 6.33 0.38
CA THR A 231 32.02 7.35 0.71
C THR A 231 33.24 7.38 -0.22
N ASP A 232 33.22 6.58 -1.29
CA ASP A 232 34.33 6.49 -2.25
C ASP A 232 34.49 7.76 -3.08
N SER A 233 33.46 8.61 -3.16
CA SER A 233 33.60 9.95 -3.75
C SER A 233 34.18 10.93 -2.71
N LYS A 234 35.51 11.08 -2.71
CA LYS A 234 36.32 11.94 -1.82
C LYS A 234 36.01 13.46 -1.88
N GLY A 235 34.86 13.91 -2.38
CA GLY A 235 34.66 15.31 -2.78
C GLY A 235 33.42 16.05 -2.27
N SER A 236 32.48 15.44 -1.54
CA SER A 236 31.24 16.14 -1.13
C SER A 236 30.92 16.05 0.36
N SER A 237 31.77 16.69 1.17
CA SER A 237 31.51 16.93 2.59
C SER A 237 30.33 17.90 2.77
N GLY A 238 29.13 17.40 3.08
CA GLY A 238 28.08 18.27 3.62
C GLY A 238 26.62 17.83 3.47
N ARG A 239 26.29 16.80 2.69
CA ARG A 239 24.88 16.37 2.60
C ARG A 239 24.49 15.50 3.80
N GLN A 240 23.78 16.09 4.77
CA GLN A 240 23.14 15.33 5.85
C GLN A 240 22.02 14.43 5.26
N PRO A 241 22.09 13.10 5.44
CA PRO A 241 21.29 12.14 4.69
C PRO A 241 19.80 12.08 5.07
N LEU A 242 19.35 12.78 6.11
CA LEU A 242 17.99 12.58 6.66
C LEU A 242 17.23 13.85 7.06
N LYS A 243 17.91 14.94 7.42
CA LYS A 243 17.19 16.19 7.81
C LYS A 243 16.46 16.88 6.65
N ILE A 244 16.84 16.57 5.41
CA ILE A 244 16.25 17.18 4.21
C ILE A 244 15.23 16.21 3.54
N LEU A 245 14.99 15.03 4.14
CA LEU A 245 14.18 13.99 3.49
C LEU A 245 12.70 14.33 3.44
N GLY A 246 12.08 14.94 4.47
CA GLY A 246 10.63 15.16 4.48
C GLY A 246 10.10 15.92 3.25
N ASP A 247 10.54 17.17 3.07
CA ASP A 247 10.03 18.03 2.00
C ASP A 247 10.53 17.58 0.61
N ARG A 248 11.77 17.08 0.51
CA ARG A 248 12.30 16.58 -0.77
C ARG A 248 11.72 15.23 -1.17
N LEU A 249 11.54 14.28 -0.25
CA LEU A 249 10.85 13.03 -0.55
C LEU A 249 9.40 13.33 -0.92
N ARG A 250 8.72 14.25 -0.25
CA ARG A 250 7.37 14.68 -0.70
C ARG A 250 7.38 15.27 -2.10
N ALA A 251 8.40 16.05 -2.42
CA ALA A 251 8.58 16.57 -3.78
C ALA A 251 8.95 15.49 -4.81
N LEU A 252 9.73 14.47 -4.43
CA LEU A 252 10.24 13.40 -5.29
C LEU A 252 9.23 12.27 -5.50
N LEU A 253 8.58 11.86 -4.42
CA LEU A 253 7.57 10.84 -4.42
C LEU A 253 6.33 11.29 -5.18
N GLY A 254 6.21 12.60 -5.48
CA GLY A 254 5.23 13.21 -6.39
C GLY A 254 3.94 12.42 -6.31
N THR A 255 3.28 12.51 -5.17
CA THR A 255 2.23 11.59 -4.79
C THR A 255 1.22 11.55 -5.92
N HIS A 256 1.07 10.40 -6.57
CA HIS A 256 0.00 10.21 -7.52
C HIS A 256 -1.20 9.79 -6.71
N LEU A 257 -2.38 10.25 -7.06
CA LEU A 257 -3.57 9.82 -6.36
C LEU A 257 -4.13 8.53 -6.97
N GLU A 258 -3.30 7.48 -6.93
CA GLU A 258 -3.67 6.15 -7.39
C GLU A 258 -4.52 5.40 -6.34
N ILE A 259 -4.57 5.90 -5.11
CA ILE A 259 -5.22 5.29 -3.95
C ILE A 259 -5.95 6.38 -3.18
N ASN A 260 -7.18 6.08 -2.74
CA ASN A 260 -7.94 7.02 -1.95
C ASN A 260 -7.21 7.28 -0.61
N PRO A 261 -7.01 8.54 -0.17
CA PRO A 261 -6.31 8.86 1.08
C PRO A 261 -6.92 8.25 2.33
N GLY A 262 -8.23 7.93 2.31
CA GLY A 262 -8.94 7.23 3.39
C GLY A 262 -8.65 5.72 3.46
N THR A 263 -7.90 5.18 2.49
CA THR A 263 -7.55 3.76 2.45
C THR A 263 -6.59 3.39 3.57
N LYS A 264 -6.97 2.40 4.38
CA LYS A 264 -6.18 1.88 5.48
C LYS A 264 -5.01 1.07 4.97
N ILE A 265 -3.83 1.39 5.49
CA ILE A 265 -2.61 0.61 5.24
C ILE A 265 -2.69 -0.71 6.02
N PRO A 266 -2.50 -1.88 5.40
CA PRO A 266 -2.52 -3.15 6.13
C PRO A 266 -1.55 -3.15 7.32
N ALA A 267 -2.03 -3.52 8.51
CA ALA A 267 -1.23 -3.49 9.74
C ALA A 267 0.05 -4.33 9.63
N SER A 268 0.03 -5.43 8.87
CA SER A 268 1.19 -6.30 8.62
C SER A 268 2.33 -5.63 7.84
N LEU A 269 2.07 -4.52 7.14
CA LEU A 269 3.09 -3.68 6.51
C LEU A 269 3.70 -2.67 7.49
N LEU A 270 2.94 -2.29 8.52
CA LEU A 270 3.35 -1.33 9.54
C LEU A 270 4.03 -2.00 10.75
N SER A 271 3.69 -3.24 11.07
CA SER A 271 4.20 -3.94 12.27
C SER A 271 5.26 -5.00 11.99
N GLY A 272 5.51 -5.32 10.71
CA GLY A 272 6.32 -6.46 10.26
C GLY A 272 5.70 -7.84 10.59
N PRO A 273 6.46 -8.95 10.67
CA PRO A 273 7.93 -9.06 10.60
C PRO A 273 8.51 -8.53 9.28
N PHE A 274 9.75 -8.00 9.33
CA PHE A 274 10.51 -7.55 8.16
C PHE A 274 11.69 -8.46 7.80
N GLU A 275 11.95 -9.46 8.62
CA GLU A 275 12.94 -10.51 8.39
C GLU A 275 12.23 -11.85 8.56
N SER A 276 12.58 -12.84 7.76
CA SER A 276 12.08 -14.21 7.94
C SER A 276 12.73 -14.88 9.16
N ASP A 277 12.18 -16.01 9.58
CA ASP A 277 12.77 -16.81 10.66
C ASP A 277 14.20 -17.30 10.32
N ASP A 278 14.51 -17.40 9.03
CA ASP A 278 15.83 -17.79 8.50
C ASP A 278 16.83 -16.61 8.42
N GLY A 279 16.41 -15.40 8.82
CA GLY A 279 17.25 -14.20 8.72
C GLY A 279 17.31 -13.57 7.33
N THR A 280 16.45 -13.98 6.39
CA THR A 280 16.39 -13.38 5.05
C THR A 280 15.51 -12.13 5.05
N VAL A 281 15.94 -11.09 4.34
CA VAL A 281 15.26 -9.79 4.31
C VAL A 281 14.26 -9.62 3.15
N ASP A 282 14.11 -10.64 2.31
CA ASP A 282 13.28 -10.58 1.09
C ASP A 282 11.83 -10.19 1.40
N THR A 283 11.26 -10.78 2.46
CA THR A 283 9.90 -10.45 2.92
C THR A 283 9.79 -8.98 3.33
N GLY A 284 10.82 -8.43 3.99
CA GLY A 284 10.88 -7.02 4.35
C GLY A 284 10.96 -6.11 3.12
N ILE A 285 11.75 -6.49 2.12
CA ILE A 285 11.87 -5.75 0.85
C ILE A 285 10.53 -5.70 0.13
N GLU A 286 9.82 -6.83 0.01
CA GLU A 286 8.48 -6.88 -0.58
C GLU A 286 7.49 -5.97 0.18
N LYS A 287 7.51 -6.02 1.51
CA LYS A 287 6.65 -5.16 2.35
C LYS A 287 6.98 -3.68 2.20
N MET A 288 8.27 -3.34 2.15
CA MET A 288 8.73 -1.96 1.92
C MET A 288 8.32 -1.45 0.54
N GLN A 289 8.47 -2.24 -0.52
CA GLN A 289 8.01 -1.88 -1.87
C GLN A 289 6.49 -1.67 -1.91
N ARG A 290 5.73 -2.55 -1.25
CA ARG A 290 4.28 -2.41 -1.16
C ARG A 290 3.87 -1.16 -0.38
N LEU A 291 4.51 -0.90 0.76
CA LEU A 291 4.26 0.30 1.55
C LEU A 291 4.64 1.56 0.77
N PHE A 292 5.76 1.54 0.04
CA PHE A 292 6.17 2.61 -0.85
C PHE A 292 5.11 2.92 -1.90
N TRP A 293 4.58 1.89 -2.59
CA TRP A 293 3.51 2.07 -3.57
C TRP A 293 2.26 2.68 -2.93
N LEU A 294 1.85 2.21 -1.74
CA LEU A 294 0.70 2.75 -1.01
C LEU A 294 0.88 4.24 -0.69
N VAL A 295 2.02 4.57 -0.08
CA VAL A 295 2.36 5.93 0.34
C VAL A 295 2.46 6.88 -0.85
N ARG A 296 3.13 6.43 -1.92
CA ARG A 296 3.23 7.16 -3.18
C ARG A 296 1.85 7.38 -3.82
N GLY A 297 0.99 6.36 -3.75
CA GLY A 297 -0.38 6.36 -4.26
C GLY A 297 -1.35 7.27 -3.48
N GLY A 298 -0.91 7.88 -2.37
CA GLY A 298 -1.73 8.79 -1.57
C GLY A 298 -2.31 8.17 -0.29
N ALA A 299 -2.07 6.88 -0.02
CA ALA A 299 -2.55 6.25 1.21
C ALA A 299 -1.94 6.93 2.45
N CYS A 300 -2.80 7.20 3.43
CA CYS A 300 -2.44 7.86 4.69
C CYS A 300 -2.80 6.98 5.89
N LEU A 301 -2.19 7.26 7.05
CA LEU A 301 -2.59 6.63 8.30
C LEU A 301 -3.97 7.13 8.72
N GLN A 302 -4.89 6.20 8.96
CA GLN A 302 -6.22 6.51 9.46
C GLN A 302 -6.26 6.62 10.99
N GLU A 303 -7.29 7.28 11.52
CA GLU A 303 -7.44 7.50 12.98
C GLU A 303 -7.54 6.20 13.79
N ASP A 304 -8.06 5.13 13.20
CA ASP A 304 -8.17 3.82 13.83
C ASP A 304 -6.87 3.00 13.75
N GLN A 305 -5.88 3.46 12.99
CA GLN A 305 -4.56 2.86 12.94
C GLN A 305 -3.75 3.38 14.13
N THR A 306 -3.75 2.59 15.19
CA THR A 306 -3.17 3.00 16.46
C THR A 306 -1.63 2.99 16.43
N TRP A 307 -1.02 3.78 17.31
CA TRP A 307 0.44 3.92 17.38
C TRP A 307 1.15 2.62 17.77
N GLU A 308 0.44 1.65 18.35
CA GLU A 308 0.99 0.35 18.76
C GLU A 308 1.53 -0.44 17.56
N ALA A 309 0.83 -0.42 16.41
CA ALA A 309 1.26 -1.12 15.21
C ALA A 309 2.57 -0.52 14.66
N THR A 310 2.63 0.81 14.53
CA THR A 310 3.82 1.50 14.03
C THR A 310 4.97 1.49 15.03
N ARG A 311 4.70 1.48 16.34
CA ARG A 311 5.73 1.25 17.37
C ARG A 311 6.31 -0.15 17.28
N THR A 312 5.47 -1.16 17.08
CA THR A 312 5.93 -2.55 16.91
C THR A 312 6.82 -2.67 15.69
N GLY A 313 6.42 -2.11 14.54
CA GLY A 313 7.26 -2.08 13.35
C GLY A 313 8.56 -1.30 13.57
N PHE A 314 8.49 -0.16 14.24
CA PHE A 314 9.70 0.61 14.58
C PHE A 314 10.69 -0.19 15.42
N GLN A 315 10.21 -0.96 16.40
CA GLN A 315 11.08 -1.83 17.21
C GLN A 315 11.77 -2.89 16.35
N GLN A 316 11.05 -3.51 15.41
CA GLN A 316 11.65 -4.47 14.48
C GLN A 316 12.64 -3.81 13.52
N ILE A 317 12.36 -2.57 13.08
CA ILE A 317 13.31 -1.79 12.29
C ILE A 317 14.59 -1.51 13.10
N LEU A 318 14.49 -1.18 14.39
CA LEU A 318 15.67 -1.03 15.24
C LEU A 318 16.44 -2.34 15.43
N GLN A 319 15.75 -3.49 15.46
CA GLN A 319 16.40 -4.81 15.48
C GLN A 319 17.19 -5.06 14.19
N LEU A 320 16.65 -4.72 13.02
CA LEU A 320 17.39 -4.79 11.74
C LEU A 320 18.67 -3.93 11.76
N VAL A 321 18.58 -2.73 12.34
CA VAL A 321 19.73 -1.83 12.47
C VAL A 321 20.78 -2.40 13.43
N ALA A 322 20.35 -2.98 14.56
CA ALA A 322 21.23 -3.58 15.53
C ALA A 322 21.94 -4.85 14.99
N SER A 323 21.20 -5.72 14.29
CA SER A 323 21.75 -6.96 13.71
C SER A 323 22.72 -6.69 12.56
N ALA A 324 22.57 -5.59 11.83
CA ALA A 324 23.53 -5.16 10.83
C ALA A 324 24.92 -4.81 11.42
N GLY A 325 24.99 -4.40 12.69
CA GLY A 325 26.25 -4.00 13.33
C GLY A 325 27.02 -5.13 14.02
N ALA A 326 26.37 -6.26 14.31
CA ALA A 326 26.87 -7.30 15.20
C ALA A 326 27.89 -8.26 14.56
N ARG A 327 28.60 -7.86 13.50
CA ARG A 327 29.53 -8.77 12.81
C ARG A 327 30.69 -9.13 13.75
N ASP A 328 30.82 -10.40 14.08
CA ASP A 328 31.88 -10.91 14.94
C ASP A 328 33.21 -10.79 14.18
N PRO A 329 34.17 -9.98 14.64
CA PRO A 329 35.47 -9.80 13.97
C PRO A 329 36.32 -11.07 13.94
N ARG A 330 35.81 -12.21 14.43
CA ARG A 330 36.53 -13.49 14.50
C ARG A 330 36.33 -14.39 13.28
N ASP A 331 35.34 -14.13 12.43
CA ASP A 331 35.04 -15.00 11.27
C ASP A 331 35.87 -14.70 10.01
N GLU A 332 36.82 -13.76 10.03
CA GLU A 332 37.69 -13.47 8.87
C GLU A 332 38.84 -14.47 8.69
N HIS A 333 39.02 -15.45 9.58
CA HIS A 333 40.16 -16.36 9.52
C HIS A 333 39.84 -17.84 9.32
N ASP A 334 38.57 -18.25 9.32
CA ASP A 334 38.23 -19.65 9.08
C ASP A 334 37.82 -19.87 7.62
N GLU A 335 38.75 -20.46 6.87
CA GLU A 335 38.58 -20.90 5.49
C GLU A 335 37.36 -21.86 5.38
N PRO A 336 36.39 -21.61 4.50
CA PRO A 336 35.15 -22.38 4.48
C PRO A 336 35.40 -23.82 4.00
N THR A 337 35.48 -24.74 4.96
CA THR A 337 35.49 -26.17 4.68
C THR A 337 34.19 -26.55 3.96
N SER A 338 34.34 -26.90 2.69
CA SER A 338 33.29 -27.28 1.74
C SER A 338 32.30 -28.30 2.33
N GLY A 339 31.02 -27.93 2.40
CA GLY A 339 29.94 -28.93 2.36
C GLY A 339 28.76 -28.70 3.30
N GLN A 340 27.93 -27.67 3.05
CA GLN A 340 26.47 -27.73 3.20
C GLN A 340 25.85 -26.37 2.81
N GLY A 341 24.94 -26.39 1.84
CA GLY A 341 24.34 -25.20 1.20
C GLY A 341 23.28 -24.49 2.04
N ALA A 342 23.61 -24.10 3.27
CA ALA A 342 22.81 -23.12 4.00
C ALA A 342 22.98 -21.75 3.32
N ALA A 343 21.88 -21.11 2.93
CA ALA A 343 21.90 -19.80 2.29
C ALA A 343 22.64 -18.80 3.20
N ALA A 344 23.71 -18.20 2.67
CA ALA A 344 24.50 -17.25 3.43
C ALA A 344 23.61 -16.09 3.91
N PRO A 345 23.73 -15.65 5.18
CA PRO A 345 22.94 -14.53 5.69
C PRO A 345 23.16 -13.30 4.82
N PRO A 346 22.11 -12.51 4.55
CA PRO A 346 22.21 -11.35 3.66
C PRO A 346 23.26 -10.35 4.19
N PRO A 347 23.96 -9.64 3.30
CA PRO A 347 25.01 -8.71 3.70
C PRO A 347 24.43 -7.64 4.65
N PRO A 348 25.16 -7.24 5.70
CA PRO A 348 24.72 -6.23 6.68
C PRO A 348 24.16 -4.94 6.05
N LEU A 349 24.69 -4.57 4.88
CA LEU A 349 24.26 -3.41 4.12
C LEU A 349 22.79 -3.51 3.67
N GLU A 350 22.28 -4.69 3.33
CA GLU A 350 20.88 -4.87 2.90
C GLU A 350 19.89 -4.65 4.04
N ARG A 351 20.19 -5.15 5.24
CA ARG A 351 19.39 -4.86 6.45
C ARG A 351 19.33 -3.37 6.74
N LEU A 352 20.47 -2.68 6.63
CA LEU A 352 20.53 -1.23 6.83
C LEU A 352 19.76 -0.47 5.74
N LYS A 353 19.83 -0.93 4.48
CA LYS A 353 19.04 -0.36 3.37
C LYS A 353 17.55 -0.47 3.62
N LEU A 354 17.09 -1.67 3.99
CA LEU A 354 15.70 -1.93 4.33
C LEU A 354 15.23 -1.08 5.51
N ALA A 355 16.01 -1.04 6.60
CA ALA A 355 15.69 -0.24 7.77
C ALA A 355 15.57 1.26 7.44
N ALA A 356 16.53 1.80 6.68
CA ALA A 356 16.51 3.21 6.28
C ALA A 356 15.29 3.53 5.41
N GLY A 357 14.94 2.65 4.47
CA GLY A 357 13.75 2.81 3.62
C GLY A 357 12.45 2.79 4.41
N LEU A 358 12.30 1.84 5.34
CA LEU A 358 11.12 1.78 6.21
C LEU A 358 10.99 3.00 7.12
N LEU A 359 12.10 3.48 7.72
CA LEU A 359 12.09 4.70 8.53
C LEU A 359 11.67 5.93 7.73
N ALA A 360 12.13 6.05 6.48
CA ALA A 360 11.75 7.14 5.61
C ALA A 360 10.25 7.10 5.27
N LEU A 361 9.68 5.91 5.03
CA LEU A 361 8.23 5.76 4.83
C LEU A 361 7.43 6.07 6.10
N PHE A 362 7.92 5.69 7.27
CA PHE A 362 7.27 6.03 8.55
C PHE A 362 7.30 7.54 8.80
N ASP A 363 8.42 8.20 8.50
CA ASP A 363 8.53 9.65 8.57
C ASP A 363 7.55 10.33 7.61
N PHE A 364 7.46 9.81 6.38
CA PHE A 364 6.54 10.31 5.37
C PHE A 364 5.08 10.21 5.80
N LEU A 365 4.69 9.07 6.37
CA LEU A 365 3.36 8.83 6.95
C LEU A 365 3.08 9.67 8.19
N GLY A 366 4.04 10.47 8.67
CA GLY A 366 3.88 11.31 9.85
C GLY A 366 3.78 10.50 11.14
N VAL A 367 4.29 9.27 11.18
CA VAL A 367 4.24 8.37 12.36
C VAL A 367 4.78 9.09 13.59
N PHE A 368 5.94 9.74 13.45
CA PHE A 368 6.63 10.39 14.56
C PHE A 368 5.99 11.73 14.95
N ASP A 369 5.43 12.47 13.99
CA ASP A 369 4.96 13.84 14.19
C ASP A 369 3.50 13.91 14.66
N ALA A 370 2.63 13.04 14.12
CA ALA A 370 1.18 13.12 14.30
C ALA A 370 0.60 11.96 15.12
N GLN A 371 1.14 10.75 14.94
CA GLN A 371 0.51 9.54 15.49
C GLN A 371 0.99 9.21 16.91
N TRP A 372 2.28 9.42 17.20
CA TRP A 372 2.87 8.96 18.45
C TRP A 372 2.65 9.93 19.62
N PRO A 373 2.11 9.43 20.75
CA PRO A 373 2.12 10.19 22.00
C PRO A 373 3.54 10.57 22.42
N ARG A 374 3.69 11.73 23.07
CA ARG A 374 5.00 12.26 23.52
C ARG A 374 5.85 11.24 24.29
N TYR A 375 5.24 10.46 25.19
CA TYR A 375 5.97 9.47 25.99
C TYR A 375 6.52 8.32 25.12
N ILE A 376 5.81 7.94 24.06
CA ILE A 376 6.30 6.95 23.08
C ILE A 376 7.54 7.50 22.38
N VAL A 377 7.48 8.73 21.87
CA VAL A 377 8.62 9.40 21.23
C VAL A 377 9.83 9.46 22.18
N GLN A 378 9.63 9.77 23.46
CA GLN A 378 10.69 9.79 24.47
C GLN A 378 11.32 8.40 24.68
N THR A 379 10.50 7.35 24.87
CA THR A 379 11.03 5.99 25.06
C THR A 379 11.76 5.48 23.83
N SER A 380 11.25 5.77 22.63
CA SER A 380 11.92 5.44 21.37
C SER A 380 13.23 6.19 21.20
N LEU A 381 13.30 7.47 21.60
CA LEU A 381 14.55 8.24 21.59
C LEU A 381 15.60 7.64 22.53
N LEU A 382 15.21 7.18 23.71
CA LEU A 382 16.12 6.50 24.65
C LEU A 382 16.66 5.20 24.04
N GLN A 383 15.80 4.40 23.40
CA GLN A 383 16.21 3.17 22.70
C GLN A 383 17.21 3.47 21.57
N VAL A 384 16.91 4.44 20.70
CA VAL A 384 17.82 4.84 19.61
C VAL A 384 19.14 5.36 20.17
N SER A 385 19.09 6.16 21.24
CA SER A 385 20.31 6.73 21.84
C SER A 385 21.19 5.66 22.49
N GLY A 386 20.59 4.60 23.06
CA GLY A 386 21.33 3.46 23.60
C GLY A 386 22.03 2.60 22.54
N LEU A 387 21.59 2.67 21.28
CA LEU A 387 22.23 1.99 20.15
C LEU A 387 23.37 2.81 19.52
N ILE A 388 23.53 4.09 19.89
CA ILE A 388 24.60 4.95 19.37
C ILE A 388 25.81 4.83 20.30
N PRO A 389 26.95 4.28 19.84
CA PRO A 389 28.18 4.27 20.63
C PRO A 389 28.65 5.71 20.92
N ALA A 390 29.31 5.90 22.06
CA ALA A 390 29.76 7.22 22.52
C ALA A 390 30.85 7.86 21.63
N SER A 391 31.42 7.11 20.68
CA SER A 391 32.43 7.60 19.75
C SER A 391 31.82 8.32 18.53
N VAL A 392 32.64 9.12 17.85
CA VAL A 392 32.30 9.81 16.59
C VAL A 392 31.69 8.81 15.60
N PRO A 393 30.61 9.18 14.86
CA PRO A 393 29.98 8.29 13.89
C PRO A 393 30.97 7.91 12.78
N ARG A 394 31.40 6.66 12.79
CA ARG A 394 32.29 6.02 11.82
C ARG A 394 31.53 5.09 10.86
N SER A 395 30.31 4.66 11.21
CA SER A 395 29.54 3.71 10.40
C SER A 395 28.26 4.32 9.79
N ALA A 396 27.77 3.72 8.70
CA ALA A 396 26.49 4.07 8.10
C ALA A 396 25.32 3.84 9.07
N GLN A 397 25.43 2.83 9.93
CA GLN A 397 24.50 2.54 11.02
C GLN A 397 24.41 3.71 12.01
N GLU A 398 25.55 4.21 12.49
CA GLU A 398 25.61 5.33 13.43
C GLU A 398 25.06 6.62 12.81
N SER A 399 25.31 6.84 11.52
CA SER A 399 24.72 7.97 10.77
C SER A 399 23.19 7.88 10.72
N LEU A 400 22.65 6.69 10.42
CA LEU A 400 21.20 6.44 10.41
C LEU A 400 20.58 6.69 11.79
N LEU A 401 21.16 6.09 12.84
CA LEU A 401 20.68 6.25 14.22
C LEU A 401 20.80 7.69 14.72
N GLY A 402 21.91 8.38 14.42
CA GLY A 402 22.12 9.77 14.82
C GLY A 402 21.11 10.72 14.17
N ALA A 403 20.77 10.49 12.91
CA ALA A 403 19.75 11.23 12.21
C ALA A 403 18.34 10.93 12.74
N LEU A 404 18.01 9.67 13.02
CA LEU A 404 16.77 9.28 13.65
C LEU A 404 16.60 9.92 15.03
N ALA A 405 17.64 9.88 15.87
CA ALA A 405 17.67 10.57 17.16
C ALA A 405 17.45 12.07 17.01
N SER A 406 18.04 12.68 15.97
CA SER A 406 17.81 14.09 15.65
C SER A 406 16.36 14.38 15.26
N LYS A 407 15.70 13.50 14.49
CA LYS A 407 14.28 13.65 14.13
C LYS A 407 13.41 13.58 15.39
N LEU A 408 13.58 12.54 16.21
CA LEU A 408 12.80 12.35 17.44
C LEU A 408 12.99 13.51 18.44
N ARG A 409 14.22 14.04 18.60
CA ARG A 409 14.46 15.26 19.38
C ARG A 409 13.73 16.48 18.81
N GLY A 410 13.71 16.63 17.48
CA GLY A 410 12.96 17.67 16.80
C GLY A 410 11.46 17.61 17.09
N VAL A 411 10.88 16.41 17.05
CA VAL A 411 9.47 16.19 17.43
C VAL A 411 9.22 16.63 18.87
N LEU A 412 10.06 16.20 19.82
CA LEU A 412 9.90 16.56 21.24
C LEU A 412 10.06 18.07 21.49
N GLY A 413 10.97 18.74 20.79
CA GLY A 413 11.19 20.18 20.89
C GLY A 413 10.01 21.02 20.35
N ARG A 414 9.31 20.52 19.33
CA ARG A 414 8.07 21.18 18.84
C ARG A 414 6.95 21.15 19.90
N HIS A 415 6.94 20.14 20.75
CA HIS A 415 5.91 20.00 21.80
C HIS A 415 6.14 20.90 23.01
N SER A 416 7.36 21.38 23.28
CA SER A 416 7.63 22.25 24.44
C SER A 416 7.18 23.70 24.24
N GLY A 417 7.05 24.18 23.00
CA GLY A 417 6.64 25.56 22.72
C GLY A 417 5.13 25.85 22.82
N ARG A 418 4.32 24.88 23.27
CA ARG A 418 2.84 24.95 23.22
C ARG A 418 2.16 24.98 24.59
N VAL A 419 2.92 25.14 25.69
CA VAL A 419 2.35 25.28 27.03
C VAL A 419 2.30 26.76 27.38
N ASP A 420 1.33 27.48 26.81
CA ASP A 420 0.78 28.69 27.41
C ASP A 420 -0.65 28.93 26.90
N ALA A 421 -1.51 29.39 27.82
CA ALA A 421 -2.94 29.70 27.70
C ALA A 421 -3.97 28.54 27.93
N ARG A 422 -4.13 28.20 29.21
CA ARG A 422 -5.41 28.11 29.98
C ARG A 422 -6.68 27.72 29.21
N HIS A 423 -7.08 26.44 29.28
CA HIS A 423 -8.35 25.97 29.86
C HIS A 423 -8.41 24.43 29.72
N VAL A 424 -8.26 23.75 30.85
CA VAL A 424 -8.54 22.33 30.99
C VAL A 424 -9.97 22.23 31.48
N ASP A 425 -10.91 21.90 30.59
CA ASP A 425 -11.92 20.89 30.93
C ASP A 425 -12.65 20.33 29.69
N MET A 426 -12.66 19.00 29.64
CA MET A 426 -13.65 18.11 28.99
C MET A 426 -14.27 18.51 27.63
N ALA A 427 -13.62 18.16 26.51
CA ALA A 427 -14.31 17.95 25.21
C ALA A 427 -13.45 17.22 24.15
N TRP A 428 -13.03 15.98 24.37
CA TRP A 428 -12.33 15.18 23.34
C TRP A 428 -13.26 14.60 22.24
N THR A 429 -14.58 14.78 22.32
CA THR A 429 -15.55 14.04 21.47
C THR A 429 -16.44 14.89 20.55
N ARG A 430 -16.31 16.22 20.48
CA ARG A 430 -17.09 17.04 19.51
C ARG A 430 -16.34 18.14 18.77
N ALA A 431 -15.12 18.50 19.17
CA ALA A 431 -14.35 19.58 18.53
C ALA A 431 -13.46 19.14 17.34
N ALA A 432 -13.40 17.84 17.04
CA ALA A 432 -12.61 17.30 15.91
C ALA A 432 -13.18 17.62 14.51
N ARG A 433 -14.21 18.48 14.39
CA ARG A 433 -14.72 18.90 13.09
C ARG A 433 -14.05 20.14 12.50
N PHE A 434 -13.32 20.97 13.25
CA PHE A 434 -12.79 22.23 12.65
C PHE A 434 -11.44 22.77 13.13
N GLU A 435 -10.65 22.09 13.97
CA GLU A 435 -9.29 22.56 14.26
C GLU A 435 -8.22 21.53 13.88
N ARG A 436 -7.80 21.62 12.61
CA ARG A 436 -6.65 20.89 12.06
C ARG A 436 -5.31 21.52 12.53
N PRO A 437 -4.21 20.76 12.67
CA PRO A 437 -2.95 21.26 13.23
C PRO A 437 -2.26 22.29 12.32
N ARG A 438 -1.89 23.47 12.84
CA ARG A 438 -1.23 24.61 12.14
C ARG A 438 0.15 24.35 11.50
N ALA A 439 0.56 23.10 11.26
CA ALA A 439 1.70 22.79 10.40
C ALA A 439 1.50 23.31 8.97
N TYR A 440 0.25 23.56 8.56
CA TYR A 440 -0.18 24.11 7.27
C TYR A 440 0.26 25.55 7.00
N LEU A 441 0.63 26.36 8.00
CA LEU A 441 1.02 27.75 7.73
C LEU A 441 2.30 27.86 6.88
N ARG A 442 3.19 26.85 6.91
CA ARG A 442 4.35 26.81 6.01
C ARG A 442 3.99 26.30 4.61
N GLU A 443 3.07 25.33 4.49
CA GLU A 443 2.57 24.83 3.21
C GLU A 443 1.70 25.87 2.49
N ALA A 444 0.88 26.64 3.20
CA ALA A 444 0.12 27.76 2.65
C ALA A 444 1.04 28.88 2.14
N THR A 445 2.07 29.27 2.90
CA THR A 445 3.05 30.25 2.40
C THR A 445 3.85 29.72 1.21
N PHE A 446 4.12 28.42 1.14
CA PHE A 446 4.84 27.81 0.02
C PHE A 446 3.94 27.67 -1.23
N ALA A 447 2.70 27.22 -1.06
CA ALA A 447 1.69 27.15 -2.12
C ALA A 447 1.32 28.54 -2.64
N ASP A 448 1.31 29.57 -1.80
CA ASP A 448 1.06 30.95 -2.21
C ASP A 448 2.28 31.58 -2.92
N VAL A 449 3.51 31.26 -2.51
CA VAL A 449 4.73 31.64 -3.25
C VAL A 449 4.78 30.92 -4.61
N CYS A 450 4.40 29.65 -4.68
CA CYS A 450 4.29 28.89 -5.92
C CYS A 450 3.15 29.42 -6.82
N ARG A 451 1.99 29.79 -6.25
CA ARG A 451 0.88 30.43 -6.99
C ARG A 451 1.24 31.83 -7.48
N GLN A 452 1.96 32.64 -6.70
CA GLN A 452 2.44 33.95 -7.14
C GLN A 452 3.45 33.83 -8.28
N ARG A 453 4.37 32.86 -8.22
CA ARG A 453 5.28 32.59 -9.34
C ARG A 453 4.55 32.09 -10.58
N ALA A 454 3.59 31.17 -10.45
CA ALA A 454 2.77 30.70 -11.57
C ALA A 454 1.93 31.83 -12.21
N LYS A 455 1.39 32.76 -11.40
CA LYS A 455 0.67 33.94 -11.91
C LYS A 455 1.55 34.91 -12.71
N MET A 456 2.87 34.98 -12.43
CA MET A 456 3.80 35.79 -13.23
C MET A 456 4.09 35.22 -14.63
N PHE A 457 3.73 33.96 -14.90
CA PHE A 457 3.98 33.30 -16.19
C PHE A 457 2.72 33.05 -17.02
N LEU A 458 1.53 33.22 -16.43
CA LEU A 458 0.24 32.97 -17.10
C LEU A 458 -0.46 34.24 -17.62
N TYR A 459 0.10 35.42 -17.36
CA TYR A 459 -0.30 36.66 -18.02
C TYR A 459 0.90 37.19 -18.82
N PRO A 460 0.79 37.32 -20.17
CA PRO A 460 1.79 38.08 -20.90
C PRO A 460 1.73 39.54 -20.42
N PRO A 461 2.87 40.27 -20.40
CA PRO A 461 2.83 41.70 -20.10
C PRO A 461 1.92 42.37 -21.13
N GLU A 462 0.84 42.99 -20.66
CA GLU A 462 -0.03 43.81 -21.48
C GLU A 462 0.81 44.94 -22.11
N GLY A 463 1.05 44.86 -23.41
CA GLY A 463 1.84 45.88 -24.08
C GLY A 463 2.30 45.56 -25.48
N SER A 464 1.38 45.31 -26.42
CA SER A 464 1.58 45.72 -27.82
C SER A 464 0.26 45.66 -28.57
N ALA A 465 -0.32 46.84 -28.79
CA ALA A 465 -1.35 47.03 -29.78
C ALA A 465 -0.73 46.82 -31.17
N GLU A 466 -1.18 45.82 -31.89
CA GLU A 466 -0.98 45.77 -33.34
C GLU A 466 -2.26 45.29 -34.02
N LYS A 467 -2.64 46.09 -35.01
CA LYS A 467 -3.88 46.00 -35.77
C LYS A 467 -3.77 44.91 -36.83
N ASP A 468 -4.97 44.54 -37.29
CA ASP A 468 -5.30 44.14 -38.65
C ASP A 468 -5.46 42.65 -38.99
N ASN A 469 -6.61 42.43 -39.65
CA ASN A 469 -6.95 41.42 -40.64
C ASN A 469 -7.43 40.03 -40.18
N LEU A 470 -8.75 39.99 -39.93
CA LEU A 470 -9.59 38.82 -40.19
C LEU A 470 -9.63 38.50 -41.70
N PRO A 471 -9.74 37.20 -42.04
CA PRO A 471 -10.68 36.82 -43.08
C PRO A 471 -11.68 35.76 -42.57
N SER A 472 -12.95 36.13 -42.74
CA SER A 472 -14.11 35.32 -43.12
C SER A 472 -14.01 33.80 -43.11
N SER A 473 -14.91 33.23 -42.30
CA SER A 473 -15.47 31.87 -42.36
C SER A 473 -15.96 31.45 -43.75
N PRO A 474 -16.02 30.13 -44.03
CA PRO A 474 -17.13 29.58 -44.78
C PRO A 474 -17.94 28.56 -43.99
N VAL A 475 -19.24 28.65 -44.24
CA VAL A 475 -20.35 27.83 -43.78
C VAL A 475 -20.50 26.57 -44.66
N ALA A 476 -21.04 25.52 -44.03
CA ALA A 476 -21.77 24.35 -44.57
C ALA A 476 -21.02 23.08 -45.01
N GLY A 477 -21.54 21.94 -44.53
CA GLY A 477 -21.31 20.62 -45.10
C GLY A 477 -21.75 19.47 -44.18
N ALA A 478 -23.03 19.10 -44.22
CA ALA A 478 -23.64 17.98 -43.49
C ALA A 478 -23.36 16.60 -44.14
N ALA A 479 -23.23 15.55 -43.32
CA ALA A 479 -23.58 14.15 -43.60
C ALA A 479 -23.47 13.35 -42.28
N ALA A 480 -24.58 12.92 -41.66
CA ALA A 480 -25.30 11.66 -41.89
C ALA A 480 -24.57 10.41 -41.34
N GLY A 481 -25.21 9.72 -40.38
CA GLY A 481 -24.79 8.42 -39.88
C GLY A 481 -25.47 8.03 -38.57
N GLY A 482 -26.76 7.67 -38.63
CA GLY A 482 -27.53 7.20 -37.49
C GLY A 482 -27.33 5.71 -37.19
N PHE A 483 -27.38 5.38 -35.91
CA PHE A 483 -27.80 4.12 -35.29
C PHE A 483 -28.34 4.56 -33.91
N GLY A 484 -29.57 4.29 -33.48
CA GLY A 484 -30.31 3.04 -33.53
C GLY A 484 -30.72 2.77 -32.07
N HIS A 485 -31.98 3.05 -31.76
CA HIS A 485 -32.64 2.82 -30.47
C HIS A 485 -32.42 1.40 -29.92
N GLU A 486 -32.25 1.25 -28.60
CA GLU A 486 -33.24 0.55 -27.75
C GLU A 486 -33.03 0.79 -26.24
N PRO A 487 -34.12 0.79 -25.43
CA PRO A 487 -34.12 1.27 -24.05
C PRO A 487 -34.06 0.13 -23.02
N TRP A 488 -33.33 0.32 -21.93
CA TRP A 488 -33.48 -0.50 -20.72
C TRP A 488 -34.15 0.33 -19.63
N SER A 489 -35.48 0.25 -19.60
CA SER A 489 -36.32 0.62 -18.46
C SER A 489 -36.87 -0.66 -17.86
N ASP A 490 -36.30 -1.12 -16.74
CA ASP A 490 -37.05 -1.85 -15.69
C ASP A 490 -36.10 -2.22 -14.55
N PHE A 491 -36.09 -1.42 -13.49
CA PHE A 491 -35.87 -1.91 -12.13
C PHE A 491 -36.70 -1.04 -11.19
N GLY A 492 -37.98 -1.40 -11.09
CA GLY A 492 -38.83 -0.95 -9.99
C GLY A 492 -38.19 -1.33 -8.66
N LEU A 493 -37.97 -0.30 -7.84
CA LEU A 493 -37.67 -0.43 -6.42
C LEU A 493 -38.86 0.19 -5.69
N ASP A 494 -39.62 -0.67 -5.01
CA ASP A 494 -40.26 -0.31 -3.75
C ASP A 494 -39.20 -0.25 -2.65
#